data_AF-A0ABD0RCJ1-F1
#
_entry.id   AF-A0ABD0RCJ1-F1
#
_cell.length_a   1.000
_cell.length_b   1.000
_cell.length_c   1.000
_cell.angle_alpha   90.00
_cell.angle_beta   90.00
_cell.angle_gamma   90.00
#
_symmetry.space_group_name_H-M   'P 1'
#
loop_
_entity.id
_entity.type
_entity.pdbx_description
1 polymer ?
#
loop_
_entity_poly.entity_id
_entity_poly.type
_entity_poly.pdbx_seq_one_letter_code
_entity_poly.pdbx_strand_id
1 'polypeptide(L)'
;ILRDKTWMSVCDAAFDQQDAEVVCRELDCGAPVQVLGAAAFGKRDAQMWTQEIQCRGNESQIHLCPTSPSHEDNCNHDSDVGL
;
A
#
# COMPACT_ATOMS: atom_id res chain seq x y z
N ILE A 1 -4.94 -3.80 1.11
CA ILE A 1 -4.48 -4.54 2.32
C ILE A 1 -5.68 -5.07 3.08
N LEU A 2 -5.63 -6.30 3.61
CA LEU A 2 -6.72 -6.87 4.39
C LEU A 2 -6.54 -6.56 5.88
N ARG A 3 -7.54 -5.90 6.50
CA ARG A 3 -7.58 -5.64 7.94
C ARG A 3 -8.98 -5.91 8.47
N ASP A 4 -9.08 -6.68 9.55
CA ASP A 4 -10.37 -7.00 10.19
C ASP A 4 -11.45 -7.49 9.20
N LYS A 5 -11.05 -8.35 8.25
CA LYS A 5 -11.89 -8.91 7.16
C LYS A 5 -12.38 -7.89 6.12
N THR A 6 -11.82 -6.68 6.11
CA THR A 6 -12.14 -5.63 5.14
C THR A 6 -10.92 -5.30 4.31
N TRP A 7 -11.13 -5.16 2.99
CA TRP A 7 -10.09 -4.69 2.08
C TRP A 7 -9.99 -3.18 2.13
N MET A 8 -8.79 -2.70 2.37
CA MET A 8 -8.45 -1.28 2.43
C MET A 8 -7.55 -0.89 1.26
N SER A 9 -7.77 0.30 0.68
CA SER A 9 -6.84 0.92 -0.27
C SER A 9 -5.75 1.68 0.49
N VAL A 10 -4.60 1.91 -0.14
CA VAL A 10 -3.50 2.68 0.45
C VAL A 10 -3.25 3.90 -0.44
N CYS A 11 -2.93 5.01 0.21
CA CYS A 11 -2.54 6.23 -0.48
C CYS A 11 -1.15 6.09 -1.08
N ASP A 12 -0.93 6.63 -2.27
CA ASP A 12 0.37 6.65 -2.94
C ASP A 12 1.44 7.39 -2.14
N ALA A 13 1.08 8.41 -1.36
CA ALA A 13 2.00 9.11 -0.46
C ALA A 13 2.40 8.30 0.78
N ALA A 14 1.65 7.22 1.09
CA ALA A 14 1.86 6.38 2.28
C ALA A 14 2.40 4.98 1.92
N PHE A 15 2.83 4.79 0.66
CA PHE A 15 3.27 3.51 0.11
C PHE A 15 4.46 3.70 -0.83
N ASP A 16 5.58 3.05 -0.53
CA ASP A 16 6.82 3.19 -1.29
C ASP A 16 7.21 1.90 -2.06
N GLN A 17 8.40 1.93 -2.66
CA GLN A 17 8.93 0.81 -3.43
C GLN A 17 9.27 -0.40 -2.54
N GLN A 18 9.68 -0.18 -1.29
CA GLN A 18 10.01 -1.22 -0.33
C GLN A 18 8.73 -1.94 0.14
N ASP A 19 7.65 -1.20 0.30
CA ASP A 19 6.32 -1.77 0.54
C ASP A 19 5.89 -2.62 -0.65
N ALA A 20 6.13 -2.13 -1.88
CA ALA A 20 5.86 -2.87 -3.12
C ALA A 20 6.63 -4.20 -3.17
N GLU A 21 7.88 -4.21 -2.74
CA GLU A 21 8.72 -5.41 -2.72
C GLU A 21 8.14 -6.47 -1.78
N VAL A 22 7.66 -6.06 -0.61
CA VAL A 22 7.00 -6.95 0.33
C VAL A 22 5.70 -7.51 -0.25
N VAL A 23 4.86 -6.67 -0.87
CA VAL A 23 3.61 -7.11 -1.51
C VAL A 23 3.89 -8.10 -2.64
N CYS A 24 4.85 -7.80 -3.51
CA CYS A 24 5.12 -8.69 -4.63
C CYS A 24 5.78 -9.99 -4.20
N ARG A 25 6.55 -9.99 -3.10
CA ARG A 25 7.03 -11.21 -2.47
C ARG A 25 5.88 -12.03 -1.87
N GLU A 26 4.92 -11.38 -1.21
CA GLU A 26 3.75 -12.05 -0.62
C GLU A 26 2.87 -12.71 -1.70
N LEU A 27 2.73 -12.07 -2.86
CA LEU A 27 1.93 -12.53 -4.00
C LEU A 27 2.70 -13.41 -5.00
N ASP A 28 4.00 -13.63 -4.79
CA ASP A 28 4.89 -14.33 -5.72
C ASP A 28 4.89 -13.71 -7.15
N CYS A 29 4.84 -12.38 -7.27
CA CYS A 29 4.96 -11.65 -8.55
C CYS A 29 6.38 -11.22 -8.94
N GLY A 30 7.39 -11.58 -8.15
CA GLY A 30 8.79 -11.24 -8.42
C GLY A 30 9.17 -9.85 -7.89
N ALA A 31 9.96 -9.10 -8.64
CA ALA A 31 10.35 -7.74 -8.27
C ALA A 31 9.32 -6.72 -8.79
N PRO A 32 8.84 -5.78 -7.96
CA PRO A 32 7.92 -4.73 -8.40
C PRO A 32 8.57 -3.86 -9.48
N VAL A 33 7.87 -3.67 -10.60
CA VAL A 33 8.37 -2.88 -11.74
C VAL A 33 8.16 -1.39 -11.48
N GLN A 34 7.00 -1.02 -10.94
CA GLN A 34 6.65 0.37 -10.68
C GLN A 34 5.57 0.46 -9.60
N VAL A 35 5.66 1.50 -8.76
CA VAL A 35 4.56 1.94 -7.90
C VAL A 35 3.79 3.02 -8.65
N LEU A 36 2.53 2.74 -8.94
CA LEU A 36 1.62 3.64 -9.64
C LEU A 36 0.70 4.32 -8.64
N GLY A 37 0.74 5.65 -8.60
CA GLY A 37 -0.20 6.44 -7.80
C GLY A 37 -1.44 6.84 -8.59
N ALA A 38 -2.13 7.86 -8.07
CA ALA A 38 -3.22 8.54 -8.76
C ALA A 38 -4.37 7.62 -9.25
N ALA A 39 -4.67 6.54 -8.51
CA ALA A 39 -5.68 5.54 -8.87
C ALA A 39 -5.53 5.00 -10.30
N ALA A 40 -4.30 4.68 -10.72
CA ALA A 40 -3.99 4.22 -12.07
C ALA A 40 -4.83 3.00 -12.53
N PHE A 41 -5.25 2.14 -11.60
CA PHE A 41 -6.11 0.98 -11.87
C PHE A 41 -7.61 1.26 -11.66
N GLY A 42 -7.97 2.54 -11.49
CA GLY A 42 -9.32 2.99 -11.19
C GLY A 42 -9.61 3.01 -9.69
N LYS A 43 -10.57 3.85 -9.30
CA LYS A 43 -11.03 3.99 -7.92
C LYS A 43 -11.76 2.74 -7.48
N ARG A 44 -11.47 2.26 -6.27
CA ARG A 44 -12.33 1.28 -5.59
C ARG A 44 -13.06 1.96 -4.45
N ASP A 45 -14.30 1.53 -4.23
CA ASP A 45 -15.06 1.86 -3.04
C ASP A 45 -14.56 0.97 -1.89
N ALA A 46 -13.36 1.28 -1.40
CA ALA A 46 -12.67 0.55 -0.34
C ALA A 46 -12.35 1.52 0.80
N GLN A 47 -12.24 1.05 2.04
CA GLN A 47 -11.85 1.95 3.12
C GLN A 47 -10.38 2.35 2.96
N MET A 48 -10.03 3.60 3.22
CA MET A 48 -8.66 4.06 3.04
C MET A 48 -7.79 3.75 4.26
N TRP A 49 -6.58 3.27 4.02
CA TRP A 49 -5.56 3.03 5.02
C TRP A 49 -4.92 4.35 5.44
N THR A 50 -4.92 4.64 6.74
CA THR A 50 -4.53 5.94 7.31
C THR A 50 -3.14 5.96 7.94
N GLN A 51 -2.40 4.86 7.84
CA GLN A 51 -1.05 4.73 8.40
C GLN A 51 -0.03 4.66 7.26
N GLU A 52 1.14 5.24 7.44
CA GLU A 52 2.26 5.01 6.52
C GLU A 52 2.81 3.61 6.77
N ILE A 53 3.04 2.87 5.69
CA ILE A 53 3.69 1.56 5.74
C ILE A 53 5.17 1.81 5.48
N GLN A 54 6.01 1.23 6.33
CA GLN A 54 7.45 1.51 6.32
C GLN A 54 8.20 0.18 6.29
N CYS A 55 7.91 -0.64 5.29
CA CYS A 55 8.58 -1.91 5.13
C CYS A 55 10.11 -1.72 5.00
N ARG A 56 10.87 -2.65 5.57
CA ARG A 56 12.33 -2.73 5.41
C ARG A 56 12.73 -3.48 4.13
N GLY A 57 11.78 -4.15 3.48
CA GLY A 57 11.99 -4.95 2.28
C GLY A 57 12.37 -6.40 2.57
N ASN A 58 12.42 -6.84 3.83
CA ASN A 58 12.72 -8.23 4.21
C ASN A 58 11.54 -8.97 4.85
N GLU A 59 10.42 -8.28 5.04
CA GLU A 59 9.18 -8.82 5.60
C GLU A 59 8.48 -9.78 4.64
N SER A 60 8.03 -10.93 5.11
CA SER A 60 7.32 -11.89 4.25
C SER A 60 5.92 -11.46 3.85
N GLN A 61 5.29 -10.55 4.61
CA GLN A 61 3.93 -10.08 4.41
C GLN A 61 3.82 -8.62 4.80
N ILE A 62 2.96 -7.85 4.11
CA ILE A 62 2.84 -6.40 4.32
C ILE A 62 2.37 -6.04 5.74
N HIS A 63 1.58 -6.91 6.36
CA HIS A 63 1.07 -6.69 7.72
C HIS A 63 2.16 -6.78 8.80
N LEU A 64 3.35 -7.32 8.48
CA LEU A 64 4.51 -7.40 9.39
C LEU A 64 5.37 -6.15 9.34
N CYS A 65 5.14 -5.27 8.35
CA CYS A 65 5.87 -4.02 8.25
C CYS A 65 5.48 -3.08 9.40
N PRO A 66 6.44 -2.32 9.93
CA PRO A 66 6.12 -1.29 10.90
C PRO A 66 5.25 -0.22 10.22
N THR A 67 4.30 0.31 10.98
CA THR A 67 3.37 1.34 10.52
C THR A 67 3.48 2.54 11.42
N SER A 68 3.46 3.74 10.84
CA SER A 68 3.39 5.00 11.59
C SER A 68 2.14 5.78 11.21
N PRO A 69 1.69 6.73 12.05
CA PRO A 69 0.59 7.63 11.65
C PRO A 69 1.00 8.35 10.36
N SER A 70 0.19 8.25 9.30
CA SER A 70 0.48 9.00 8.09
C SER A 70 0.37 10.49 8.38
N HIS A 71 1.28 11.28 7.81
CA HIS A 71 1.25 12.75 7.91
C HIS A 71 0.36 13.40 6.84
N GLU A 72 -0.22 12.58 5.96
CA GLU A 72 -1.04 13.00 4.82
C GLU A 72 -2.51 13.15 5.24
N ASP A 73 -2.90 14.38 5.57
CA ASP A 73 -4.28 14.70 5.95
C ASP A 73 -5.28 14.67 4.77
N ASN A 74 -4.83 14.48 3.52
CA ASN A 74 -5.65 14.65 2.30
C ASN A 74 -5.67 13.43 1.35
N CYS A 75 -5.42 12.23 1.85
CA CYS A 75 -5.57 11.03 1.03
C CYS A 75 -7.05 10.78 0.69
N ASN A 76 -7.33 10.60 -0.61
CA ASN A 76 -8.64 10.24 -1.14
C ASN A 76 -8.49 9.14 -2.21
N HIS A 77 -9.60 8.62 -2.73
CA HIS A 77 -9.57 7.57 -3.75
C HIS A 77 -8.94 7.98 -5.09
N ASP A 78 -8.71 9.26 -5.35
CA ASP A 78 -7.89 9.70 -6.49
C ASP A 78 -6.41 9.41 -6.28
N SER A 79 -5.96 9.16 -5.04
CA SER A 79 -4.57 8.86 -4.66
C SER A 79 -4.35 7.39 -4.33
N ASP A 80 -5.26 6.49 -4.72
CA ASP A 80 -5.07 5.05 -4.47
C ASP A 80 -3.83 4.54 -5.21
N VAL A 81 -2.97 3.81 -4.49
CA VAL A 81 -1.75 3.19 -5.03
C VAL A 81 -2.05 1.85 -5.72
N GLY A 82 -1.24 1.52 -6.73
CA GLY A 82 -1.24 0.25 -7.44
C GLY A 82 0.16 -0.20 -7.84
N LEU A 83 0.27 -1.49 -8.16
CA LEU A 83 1.49 -2.20 -8.55
C LEU A 83 1.27 -2.94 -9.88
#